data_AF-A0A9J6D4Y2-F1
#
_entry.id   AF-A0A9J6D4Y2-F1
#
_cell.length_a   1.000
_cell.length_b   1.000
_cell.length_c   1.000
_cell.angle_alpha   90.00
_cell.angle_beta   90.00
_cell.angle_gamma   90.00
#
_symmetry.space_group_name_H-M   'P 1'
#
loop_
_entity.id
_entity.type
_entity.pdbx_description
1 polymer ?
#
loop_
_entity_poly.entity_id
_entity_poly.type
_entity_poly.pdbx_seq_one_letter_code
_entity_poly.pdbx_strand_id
1 'polypeptide(L)'
;MNGAVVSFAGEFSESDIARSLLFMISNDIGQIASLYALMHGLDRAYFGGYFLRGHPLSMHTISFAINYWSKGKVRASFLRHEGYLGAIGAFLKGASEYGTENCSWSENYAGSSGLQSPIPAQLSQHNSTMIDQLEMDRFEWQLVYCPLLADPARYLADTVDLTQDAEARRYWLQCFQEAIDKFVEVAIRSQPHKPDAPLRAAQFREKYLCRLQNLQDHPFLARYSRLWSLSEIIIVGPDVVTPSTKSCHVPRNSTGQAYGAVVLSAPRVLKARRWWSGEKTGSLQKRLENEAALRLLPSRLSQLDAMEWRERQEALVTGLLAGNVFDWGAKEVARLLNSGDFGFSEARSHLQERPWLQDNLDTWIERLEKGPVHQCAAIFVDNSGMDVLLGVLPFARELISRGTKVLLCANTRPALNDVTHQELQILVQRVADGVCPKMREALVQGHLQVLDSGQSSPCLDLR
;
A
#
# COMPACT_ATOMS: atom_id res chain seq x y z
N MET A 1 64.68 -16.32 -23.25
CA MET A 1 63.29 -16.33 -22.77
C MET A 1 62.55 -15.25 -23.53
N ASN A 2 61.81 -15.63 -24.59
CA ASN A 2 61.02 -14.69 -25.39
C ASN A 2 59.77 -14.33 -24.59
N GLY A 3 59.77 -13.14 -23.99
CA GLY A 3 58.58 -12.55 -23.40
C GLY A 3 57.64 -12.12 -24.53
N ALA A 4 56.65 -12.96 -24.83
CA ALA A 4 55.55 -12.58 -25.70
C ALA A 4 54.79 -11.42 -25.05
N VAL A 5 54.97 -10.21 -25.57
CA VAL A 5 54.07 -9.08 -25.31
C VAL A 5 52.77 -9.44 -26.03
N VAL A 6 51.77 -9.86 -25.26
CA VAL A 6 50.41 -10.05 -25.78
C VAL A 6 49.89 -8.66 -26.13
N SER A 7 49.88 -8.32 -27.43
CA SER A 7 49.23 -7.11 -27.92
C SER A 7 47.72 -7.29 -27.82
N PHE A 8 47.10 -6.67 -26.82
CA PHE A 8 45.64 -6.51 -26.77
C PHE A 8 45.22 -5.44 -27.78
N ALA A 9 45.27 -5.78 -29.07
CA ALA A 9 44.81 -4.92 -30.16
C ALA A 9 43.37 -5.30 -30.53
N GLY A 10 42.43 -4.95 -29.65
CA GLY A 10 41.08 -4.61 -30.06
C GLY A 10 40.91 -3.12 -29.78
N GLU A 11 40.61 -2.30 -30.79
CA GLU A 11 40.29 -0.89 -30.55
C GLU A 11 39.09 -0.82 -29.60
N PHE A 12 39.31 -0.29 -28.39
CA PHE A 12 38.22 -0.09 -27.45
C PHE A 12 37.25 0.92 -28.04
N SER A 13 35.96 0.59 -28.01
CA SER A 13 34.94 1.54 -28.43
C SER A 13 34.92 2.73 -27.48
N GLU A 14 34.55 3.92 -27.98
CA GLU A 14 34.38 5.11 -27.13
C GLU A 14 33.37 4.86 -26.00
N SER A 15 32.37 4.00 -26.22
CA SER A 15 31.39 3.61 -25.22
C SER A 15 31.99 2.75 -24.10
N ASP A 16 32.97 1.89 -24.40
CA ASP A 16 33.70 1.13 -23.38
C ASP A 16 34.56 2.04 -22.50
N ILE A 17 35.21 3.05 -23.10
CA ILE A 17 36.00 4.05 -22.37
C ILE A 17 35.07 4.87 -21.46
N ALA A 18 33.96 5.39 -21.99
CA ALA A 18 32.99 6.16 -21.22
C ALA A 18 32.38 5.36 -20.06
N ARG A 19 32.03 4.09 -20.30
CA ARG A 19 31.53 3.18 -19.26
C ARG A 19 32.56 2.94 -18.16
N SER A 20 33.83 2.76 -18.54
CA SER A 20 34.93 2.52 -17.58
C SER A 20 35.20 3.75 -16.72
N LEU A 21 35.16 4.95 -17.32
CA LEU A 21 35.22 6.23 -16.59
C LEU A 21 34.05 6.39 -15.62
N LEU A 22 32.83 6.05 -16.04
CA LEU A 22 31.65 6.11 -15.19
C LEU A 22 31.77 5.20 -13.96
N PHE A 23 32.26 3.97 -14.15
CA PHE A 23 32.52 3.03 -13.06
C PHE A 23 33.57 3.57 -12.10
N MET A 24 34.69 4.08 -12.62
CA MET A 24 35.79 4.63 -11.83
C MET A 24 35.30 5.80 -10.95
N ILE A 25 34.61 6.79 -11.55
CA ILE A 25 34.08 7.95 -10.82
C ILE A 25 33.05 7.52 -9.77
N SER A 26 32.13 6.63 -10.14
CA SER A 26 31.09 6.16 -9.22
C SER A 26 31.68 5.36 -8.04
N ASN A 27 32.71 4.56 -8.29
CA ASN A 27 33.39 3.79 -7.25
C ASN A 27 34.18 4.71 -6.29
N ASP A 28 34.84 5.73 -6.83
CA ASP A 28 35.57 6.74 -6.05
C ASP A 28 34.62 7.50 -5.11
N ILE A 29 33.47 7.97 -5.63
CA ILE A 29 32.40 8.58 -4.83
C ILE A 29 31.98 7.65 -3.69
N GLY A 30 31.71 6.38 -3.98
CA GLY A 30 31.29 5.41 -2.98
C GLY A 30 32.37 5.11 -1.93
N GLN A 31 33.63 5.06 -2.33
CA GLN A 31 34.77 4.87 -1.42
C GLN A 31 34.91 6.04 -0.46
N ILE A 32 34.97 7.28 -0.98
CA ILE A 32 35.10 8.49 -0.18
C ILE A 32 33.94 8.59 0.82
N ALA A 33 32.70 8.43 0.34
CA ALA A 33 31.53 8.50 1.20
C ALA A 33 31.55 7.44 2.32
N SER A 34 32.02 6.22 2.03
CA SER A 34 32.15 5.16 3.03
C SER A 34 33.16 5.49 4.11
N LEU A 35 34.31 6.04 3.72
CA LEU A 35 35.36 6.42 4.66
C LEU A 35 34.85 7.48 5.63
N TYR A 36 34.22 8.54 5.11
CA TYR A 36 33.63 9.59 5.95
C TYR A 36 32.52 9.05 6.87
N ALA A 37 31.63 8.20 6.34
CA ALA A 37 30.57 7.61 7.14
C ALA A 37 31.15 6.77 8.30
N LEU A 38 32.14 5.92 8.04
CA LEU A 38 32.80 5.12 9.08
C LEU A 38 33.54 5.98 10.11
N MET A 39 34.25 7.03 9.67
CA MET A 39 34.97 7.94 10.56
C MET A 39 34.06 8.64 11.56
N HIS A 40 32.84 8.98 11.14
CA HIS A 40 31.86 9.68 11.97
C HIS A 40 30.82 8.73 12.61
N GLY A 41 31.00 7.41 12.48
CA GLY A 41 30.07 6.43 13.04
C GLY A 41 28.65 6.47 12.43
N LEU A 42 28.53 6.91 11.18
CA LEU A 42 27.27 6.97 10.44
C LEU A 42 26.97 5.61 9.80
N ASP A 43 25.70 5.19 9.86
CA ASP A 43 25.20 3.94 9.27
C ASP A 43 24.53 4.14 7.90
N ARG A 44 24.33 5.40 7.48
CA ARG A 44 23.60 5.79 6.27
C ARG A 44 24.28 6.95 5.55
N ALA A 45 24.37 6.85 4.23
CA ALA A 45 24.82 7.92 3.35
C ALA A 45 23.73 8.24 2.33
N TYR A 46 23.33 9.52 2.24
CA TYR A 46 22.34 10.00 1.29
C TYR A 46 23.01 10.70 0.12
N PHE A 47 22.64 10.30 -1.08
CA PHE A 47 23.21 10.79 -2.33
C PHE A 47 22.18 11.61 -3.09
N GLY A 48 22.61 12.77 -3.58
CA GLY A 48 21.88 13.53 -4.57
C GLY A 48 22.83 14.18 -5.58
N GLY A 49 22.27 14.73 -6.65
CA GLY A 49 22.92 15.37 -7.77
C GLY A 49 22.47 14.78 -9.11
N TYR A 50 22.44 15.64 -10.12
CA TYR A 50 22.03 15.30 -11.49
C TYR A 50 22.78 14.08 -12.06
N PHE A 51 24.04 13.88 -11.66
CA PHE A 51 24.86 12.72 -12.05
C PHE A 51 24.26 11.36 -11.62
N LEU A 52 23.50 11.33 -10.53
CA LEU A 52 22.96 10.12 -9.92
C LEU A 52 21.48 9.94 -10.23
N ARG A 53 20.77 11.05 -10.39
CA ARG A 53 19.33 11.07 -10.58
C ARG A 53 18.92 10.28 -11.81
N GLY A 54 18.16 9.21 -11.59
CA GLY A 54 17.64 8.38 -12.66
C GLY A 54 18.68 7.53 -13.39
N HIS A 55 19.94 7.46 -12.94
CA HIS A 55 21.00 6.71 -13.61
C HIS A 55 21.34 5.40 -12.86
N PRO A 56 20.72 4.25 -13.20
CA PRO A 56 20.80 3.04 -12.38
C PRO A 56 22.21 2.45 -12.30
N LEU A 57 23.03 2.65 -13.34
CA LEU A 57 24.41 2.18 -13.37
C LEU A 57 25.29 2.89 -12.33
N SER A 58 25.22 4.23 -12.26
CA SER A 58 25.96 5.03 -11.30
C SER A 58 25.52 4.71 -9.86
N MET A 59 24.20 4.69 -9.64
CA MET A 59 23.62 4.39 -8.33
C MET A 59 23.96 2.96 -7.85
N HIS A 60 23.93 1.96 -8.76
CA HIS A 60 24.33 0.60 -8.45
C HIS A 60 25.82 0.51 -8.08
N THR A 61 26.68 1.17 -8.86
CA THR A 61 28.12 1.16 -8.62
C THR A 61 28.48 1.81 -7.28
N ILE A 62 27.87 2.94 -6.95
CA ILE A 62 28.06 3.60 -5.64
C ILE A 62 27.57 2.70 -4.51
N SER A 63 26.41 2.08 -4.66
CA SER A 63 25.87 1.15 -3.65
C SER A 63 26.80 -0.03 -3.41
N PHE A 64 27.33 -0.61 -4.49
CA PHE A 64 28.29 -1.70 -4.43
C PHE A 64 29.58 -1.26 -3.73
N ALA A 65 30.15 -0.13 -4.15
CA ALA A 65 31.35 0.43 -3.54
C ALA A 65 31.15 0.68 -2.04
N ILE A 66 30.01 1.25 -1.64
CA ILE A 66 29.73 1.53 -0.23
C ILE A 66 29.63 0.25 0.58
N ASN A 67 28.89 -0.73 0.08
CA ASN A 67 28.77 -2.01 0.76
C ASN A 67 30.14 -2.70 0.89
N TYR A 68 30.96 -2.64 -0.16
CA TYR A 68 32.30 -3.22 -0.19
C TYR A 68 33.24 -2.56 0.83
N TRP A 69 33.40 -1.23 0.77
CA TRP A 69 34.33 -0.49 1.63
C TRP A 69 33.87 -0.41 3.08
N SER A 70 32.56 -0.37 3.32
CA SER A 70 32.00 -0.37 4.68
C SER A 70 31.83 -1.75 5.30
N LYS A 71 32.04 -2.84 4.53
CA LYS A 71 31.70 -4.21 4.93
C LYS A 71 30.24 -4.33 5.39
N GLY A 72 29.34 -3.67 4.68
CA GLY A 72 27.90 -3.63 4.98
C GLY A 72 27.49 -2.78 6.19
N LYS A 73 28.40 -2.02 6.80
CA LYS A 73 28.07 -1.13 7.94
C LYS A 73 27.34 0.14 7.52
N VAL A 74 27.52 0.58 6.28
CA VAL A 74 26.94 1.81 5.75
C VAL A 74 25.98 1.48 4.63
N ARG A 75 24.80 2.07 4.65
CA ARG A 75 23.78 1.93 3.62
C ARG A 75 23.72 3.18 2.74
N ALA A 76 23.83 2.98 1.43
CA ALA A 76 23.58 4.03 0.44
C ALA A 76 22.07 4.26 0.25
N SER A 77 21.64 5.51 0.19
CA SER A 77 20.27 5.93 -0.16
C SER A 77 20.34 7.06 -1.17
N PHE A 78 19.44 7.10 -2.14
CA PHE A 78 19.46 8.11 -3.21
C PHE A 78 18.20 8.96 -3.15
N LEU A 79 18.36 10.27 -3.28
CA LEU A 79 17.27 11.21 -3.21
C LEU A 79 16.54 11.25 -4.55
N ARG A 80 15.24 10.95 -4.51
CA ARG A 80 14.38 10.93 -5.69
C ARG A 80 14.01 12.34 -6.17
N HIS A 81 13.68 13.21 -5.23
CA HIS A 81 13.17 14.58 -5.47
C HIS A 81 14.17 15.66 -5.06
N GLU A 82 15.46 15.39 -5.20
CA GLU A 82 16.53 16.31 -4.80
C GLU A 82 16.37 17.72 -5.39
N GLY A 83 15.87 17.84 -6.62
CA GLY A 83 15.63 19.13 -7.29
C GLY A 83 14.56 19.97 -6.61
N TYR A 84 13.72 19.36 -5.77
CA TYR A 84 12.67 20.03 -5.02
C TYR A 84 13.06 20.37 -3.59
N LEU A 85 14.21 19.92 -3.06
CA LEU A 85 14.55 20.12 -1.65
C LEU A 85 14.48 21.58 -1.21
N GLY A 86 15.00 22.49 -2.04
CA GLY A 86 14.94 23.93 -1.77
C GLY A 86 13.50 24.46 -1.78
N ALA A 87 12.69 24.04 -2.75
CA ALA A 87 11.28 24.43 -2.86
C ALA A 87 10.44 23.86 -1.71
N ILE A 88 10.64 22.60 -1.34
CA ILE A 88 10.00 21.95 -0.19
C ILE A 88 10.40 22.67 1.11
N GLY A 89 11.69 22.99 1.28
CA GLY A 89 12.17 23.71 2.45
C GLY A 89 11.54 25.11 2.58
N ALA A 90 11.48 25.87 1.48
CA ALA A 90 10.81 27.17 1.45
C ALA A 90 9.30 27.05 1.72
N PHE A 91 8.65 26.05 1.12
CA PHE A 91 7.24 25.75 1.34
C PHE A 91 6.95 25.42 2.80
N LEU A 92 7.69 24.49 3.41
CA LEU A 92 7.51 24.08 4.80
C LEU A 92 7.79 25.24 5.78
N LYS A 93 8.79 26.08 5.47
CA LYS A 93 9.05 27.29 6.26
C LYS A 93 7.87 28.25 6.19
N GLY A 94 7.37 28.56 4.99
CA GLY A 94 6.17 29.41 4.84
C GLY A 94 4.95 28.79 5.51
N ALA A 95 4.75 27.47 5.38
CA ALA A 95 3.66 26.74 5.99
C ALA A 95 3.67 26.86 7.53
N SER A 96 4.86 26.82 8.15
CA SER A 96 5.01 27.06 9.60
C SER A 96 4.62 28.48 10.02
N GLU A 97 4.83 29.48 9.17
CA GLU A 97 4.41 30.87 9.43
C GLU A 97 2.88 31.03 9.39
N TYR A 98 2.16 30.11 8.73
CA TYR A 98 0.70 30.09 8.64
C TYR A 98 0.00 29.18 9.67
N GLY A 99 0.70 28.69 10.70
CA GLY A 99 0.09 27.87 11.75
C GLY A 99 -0.25 26.44 11.31
N THR A 100 0.43 25.91 10.28
CA THR A 100 0.19 24.55 9.76
C THR A 100 1.10 23.48 10.37
N GLU A 101 1.76 23.78 11.50
CA GLU A 101 2.62 22.85 12.25
C GLU A 101 1.92 21.53 12.65
N ASN A 102 0.58 21.54 12.75
CA ASN A 102 -0.21 20.36 13.08
C ASN A 102 -0.60 19.50 11.87
N CYS A 103 -0.16 19.87 10.65
CA CYS A 103 -0.42 19.11 9.43
C CYS A 103 0.78 18.24 9.07
N SER A 104 0.52 17.07 8.50
CA SER A 104 1.54 16.26 7.85
C SER A 104 1.43 16.34 6.33
N TRP A 105 2.56 16.12 5.67
CA TRP A 105 2.63 16.11 4.22
C TRP A 105 3.26 14.81 3.76
N SER A 106 2.60 14.10 2.85
CA SER A 106 3.20 12.94 2.20
C SER A 106 3.34 13.20 0.72
N GLU A 107 4.35 12.58 0.10
CA GLU A 107 4.43 12.58 -1.34
C GLU A 107 3.19 11.90 -1.91
N ASN A 108 2.46 12.64 -2.75
CA ASN A 108 1.53 12.02 -3.66
C ASN A 108 2.32 11.46 -4.83
N TYR A 109 2.78 10.25 -4.63
CA TYR A 109 3.54 9.53 -5.61
C TYR A 109 2.74 9.22 -6.91
N ALA A 110 1.41 9.41 -6.93
CA ALA A 110 0.59 9.27 -8.12
C ALA A 110 0.77 10.42 -9.12
N GLY A 111 0.80 11.66 -8.64
CA GLY A 111 1.06 12.83 -9.49
C GLY A 111 2.53 13.21 -9.57
N SER A 112 3.38 12.55 -8.77
CA SER A 112 4.81 12.79 -8.82
C SER A 112 5.48 12.01 -9.96
N SER A 113 6.20 12.68 -10.85
CA SER A 113 6.85 12.10 -12.03
C SER A 113 8.29 11.63 -11.80
N GLY A 114 8.85 11.84 -10.59
CA GLY A 114 10.26 11.54 -10.25
C GLY A 114 10.69 10.06 -10.31
N LEU A 115 9.94 9.22 -11.02
CA LEU A 115 10.17 7.79 -11.27
C LEU A 115 10.23 7.44 -12.75
N GLN A 116 10.10 8.42 -13.65
CA GLN A 116 10.40 8.18 -15.06
C GLN A 116 11.91 7.88 -15.15
N SER A 117 12.24 6.66 -15.55
CA SER A 117 13.60 6.36 -15.97
C SER A 117 13.98 7.32 -17.11
N PRO A 118 15.21 7.87 -17.15
CA PRO A 118 15.71 8.60 -18.30
C PRO A 118 15.99 7.56 -19.39
N ILE A 119 14.94 7.12 -20.05
CA ILE A 119 15.07 6.76 -21.44
C ILE A 119 15.21 8.09 -22.15
N PRO A 120 16.14 8.27 -23.08
CA PRO A 120 16.01 9.35 -24.04
C PRO A 120 14.71 9.07 -24.80
N ALA A 121 13.61 9.64 -24.32
CA ALA A 121 12.42 9.78 -25.13
C ALA A 121 12.93 10.40 -26.43
N GLN A 122 12.67 9.73 -27.55
CA GLN A 122 12.82 10.37 -28.85
C GLN A 122 12.23 11.76 -28.69
N LEU A 123 13.09 12.78 -28.87
CA LEU A 123 12.73 14.19 -28.81
C LEU A 123 11.42 14.36 -29.56
N SER A 124 10.31 14.40 -28.83
CA SER A 124 9.03 14.79 -29.38
C SER A 124 9.26 16.24 -29.77
N GLN A 125 9.38 16.49 -31.07
CA GLN A 125 9.68 17.79 -31.68
C GLN A 125 8.64 18.87 -31.36
N HIS A 126 7.67 18.60 -30.50
CA HIS A 126 6.68 19.55 -30.02
C HIS A 126 6.53 19.46 -28.50
N ASN A 127 6.81 20.61 -27.87
CA ASN A 127 6.71 20.97 -26.46
C ASN A 127 7.93 20.65 -25.58
N SER A 128 8.79 21.66 -25.51
CA SER A 128 9.90 21.87 -24.59
C SER A 128 9.50 21.70 -23.12
N THR A 129 10.43 21.13 -22.35
CA THR A 129 10.44 20.92 -20.89
C THR A 129 9.60 19.73 -20.38
N MET A 130 10.25 18.56 -20.28
CA MET A 130 9.80 17.52 -19.33
C MET A 130 10.08 18.05 -17.93
N ILE A 131 9.10 18.76 -17.35
CA ILE A 131 9.17 19.23 -15.98
C ILE A 131 8.84 18.03 -15.09
N ASP A 132 9.79 17.66 -14.24
CA ASP A 132 9.46 16.73 -13.18
C ASP A 132 8.33 17.31 -12.31
N GLN A 133 7.45 16.46 -11.82
CA GLN A 133 6.32 16.83 -11.01
C GLN A 133 6.53 16.18 -9.64
N LEU A 134 6.42 16.99 -8.58
CA LEU A 134 6.28 16.51 -7.21
C LEU A 134 4.91 17.01 -6.75
N GLU A 135 4.01 16.08 -6.45
CA GLU A 135 2.74 16.37 -5.82
C GLU A 135 2.81 15.93 -4.36
N MET A 136 2.27 16.73 -3.44
CA MET A 136 2.24 16.44 -2.01
C MET A 136 0.79 16.51 -1.51
N ASP A 137 0.37 15.49 -0.76
CA ASP A 137 -0.91 15.48 -0.08
C ASP A 137 -0.74 16.05 1.34
N ARG A 138 -1.65 16.94 1.73
CA ARG A 138 -1.78 17.44 3.10
C ARG A 138 -2.71 16.54 3.91
N PHE A 139 -2.28 16.19 5.11
CA PHE A 139 -3.11 15.63 6.17
C PHE A 139 -3.42 16.75 7.16
N GLU A 140 -4.68 16.80 7.63
CA GLU A 140 -5.12 17.84 8.57
C GLU A 140 -4.53 17.67 9.96
N TRP A 141 -3.97 16.49 10.25
CA TRP A 141 -3.31 16.13 11.49
C TRP A 141 -1.87 15.68 11.26
N GLN A 142 -1.12 15.68 12.35
CA GLN A 142 0.26 15.22 12.38
C GLN A 142 0.26 13.68 12.42
N LEU A 143 0.88 13.05 11.42
CA LEU A 143 1.17 11.63 11.44
C LEU A 143 2.38 11.39 12.35
N VAL A 144 2.26 10.40 13.23
CA VAL A 144 3.30 9.98 14.16
C VAL A 144 3.39 8.48 14.16
N TYR A 145 4.56 7.96 14.52
CA TYR A 145 4.77 6.54 14.77
C TYR A 145 3.72 6.01 15.75
N CYS A 146 3.22 4.81 15.49
CA CYS A 146 2.35 4.13 16.44
C CYS A 146 3.09 3.99 17.79
N PRO A 147 2.52 4.47 18.91
CA PRO A 147 3.21 4.47 20.21
C PRO A 147 3.59 3.09 20.74
N LEU A 148 3.01 2.02 20.18
CA LEU A 148 3.28 0.63 20.55
C LEU A 148 4.43 0.01 19.75
N LEU A 149 5.01 0.73 18.78
CA LEU A 149 6.21 0.28 18.09
C LEU A 149 7.42 0.39 19.02
N ALA A 150 8.03 -0.75 19.33
CA ALA A 150 9.22 -0.81 20.19
C ALA A 150 10.43 -0.08 19.58
N ASP A 151 10.62 -0.18 18.26
CA ASP A 151 11.69 0.50 17.53
C ASP A 151 11.18 0.98 16.15
N PRO A 152 10.68 2.23 16.08
CA PRO A 152 10.18 2.78 14.82
C PRO A 152 11.25 2.92 13.73
N ALA A 153 12.53 3.02 14.10
CA ALA A 153 13.62 3.19 13.15
C ALA A 153 13.99 1.89 12.42
N ARG A 154 13.70 0.74 13.04
CA ARG A 154 13.92 -0.60 12.48
C ARG A 154 12.64 -1.29 12.00
N TYR A 155 11.46 -0.73 12.32
CA TYR A 155 10.19 -1.29 11.85
C TYR A 155 10.10 -1.27 10.31
N LEU A 156 9.76 -2.43 9.77
CA LEU A 156 9.44 -2.64 8.36
C LEU A 156 8.01 -3.15 8.29
N ALA A 157 7.12 -2.42 7.61
CA ALA A 157 5.73 -2.82 7.46
C ALA A 157 5.59 -4.09 6.61
N ASP A 158 6.45 -4.26 5.61
CA ASP A 158 6.45 -5.42 4.74
C ASP A 158 7.10 -6.63 5.40
N THR A 159 6.40 -7.75 5.34
CA THR A 159 6.89 -9.04 5.81
C THR A 159 7.80 -9.74 4.79
N VAL A 160 7.74 -9.35 3.51
CA VAL A 160 8.49 -9.96 2.40
C VAL A 160 9.19 -8.90 1.57
N ASP A 161 10.51 -9.04 1.39
CA ASP A 161 11.28 -8.17 0.51
C ASP A 161 11.30 -8.73 -0.93
N LEU A 162 10.39 -8.27 -1.78
CA LEU A 162 10.32 -8.73 -3.18
C LEU A 162 11.51 -8.24 -4.02
N THR A 163 12.44 -7.40 -3.52
CA THR A 163 13.72 -7.14 -4.21
C THR A 163 14.69 -8.31 -4.09
N GLN A 164 14.57 -9.10 -3.02
CA GLN A 164 15.47 -10.21 -2.72
C GLN A 164 14.83 -11.55 -3.05
N ASP A 165 13.53 -11.70 -2.74
CA ASP A 165 12.79 -12.93 -3.00
C ASP A 165 12.21 -12.95 -4.42
N ALA A 166 12.86 -13.69 -5.31
CA ALA A 166 12.43 -13.81 -6.70
C ALA A 166 11.17 -14.68 -6.87
N GLU A 167 10.95 -15.65 -5.97
CA GLU A 167 9.80 -16.54 -6.05
C GLU A 167 8.55 -15.81 -5.58
N ALA A 168 8.62 -15.18 -4.40
CA ALA A 168 7.54 -14.34 -3.89
C ALA A 168 7.23 -13.19 -4.86
N ARG A 169 8.25 -12.54 -5.45
CA ARG A 169 8.04 -11.50 -6.47
C ARG A 169 7.22 -12.03 -7.65
N ARG A 170 7.57 -13.20 -8.20
CA ARG A 170 6.85 -13.79 -9.32
C ARG A 170 5.40 -14.12 -8.95
N TYR A 171 5.21 -14.76 -7.79
CA TYR A 171 3.91 -15.11 -7.27
C TYR A 171 3.00 -13.87 -7.14
N TRP A 172 3.47 -12.85 -6.44
CA TRP A 172 2.69 -11.64 -6.21
C TRP A 172 2.40 -10.86 -7.49
N LEU A 173 3.39 -10.67 -8.37
CA LEU A 173 3.17 -10.04 -9.68
C LEU A 173 2.10 -10.75 -10.50
N GLN A 174 2.09 -12.09 -10.48
CA GLN A 174 1.07 -12.89 -11.15
C GLN A 174 -0.31 -12.67 -10.52
N CYS A 175 -0.43 -12.71 -9.19
CA CYS A 175 -1.69 -12.43 -8.50
C CYS A 175 -2.26 -11.05 -8.88
N PHE A 176 -1.39 -10.03 -8.94
CA PHE A 176 -1.78 -8.68 -9.36
C PHE A 176 -2.22 -8.62 -10.82
N GLN A 177 -1.52 -9.31 -11.70
CA GLN A 177 -1.88 -9.42 -13.11
C GLN A 177 -3.24 -10.10 -13.31
N GLU A 178 -3.54 -11.15 -12.56
CA GLU A 178 -4.81 -11.87 -12.63
C GLU A 178 -5.99 -11.08 -12.02
N ALA A 179 -5.71 -10.25 -11.01
CA ALA A 179 -6.73 -9.44 -10.34
C ALA A 179 -7.21 -8.24 -11.17
N ILE A 180 -6.42 -7.76 -12.14
CA ILE A 180 -6.70 -6.50 -12.86
C ILE A 180 -8.05 -6.50 -13.58
N ASP A 181 -8.46 -7.64 -14.15
CA ASP A 181 -9.70 -7.73 -14.92
C ASP A 181 -10.93 -7.54 -14.02
N LYS A 182 -10.87 -8.02 -12.77
CA LYS A 182 -11.91 -7.78 -11.76
C LYS A 182 -12.00 -6.30 -11.42
N PHE A 183 -10.85 -5.64 -11.22
CA PHE A 183 -10.83 -4.20 -10.91
C PHE A 183 -11.35 -3.34 -12.07
N VAL A 184 -10.99 -3.68 -13.31
CA VAL A 184 -11.50 -3.02 -14.53
C VAL A 184 -13.02 -3.16 -14.62
N GLU A 185 -13.54 -4.37 -14.40
CA GLU A 185 -14.98 -4.61 -14.44
C GLU A 185 -15.74 -3.83 -13.36
N VAL A 186 -15.26 -3.87 -12.11
CA VAL A 186 -15.84 -3.09 -11.00
C VAL A 186 -15.76 -1.60 -11.29
N ALA A 187 -14.64 -1.12 -11.85
CA ALA A 187 -14.48 0.28 -12.24
C ALA A 187 -15.51 0.69 -13.30
N ILE A 188 -15.72 -0.07 -14.36
CA ILE A 188 -16.71 0.25 -15.41
C ILE A 188 -18.13 0.24 -14.83
N ARG A 189 -18.50 -0.82 -14.12
CA ARG A 189 -19.81 -0.92 -13.45
C ARG A 189 -20.04 0.23 -12.48
N SER A 190 -18.97 0.80 -11.93
CA SER A 190 -19.09 1.85 -10.95
C SER A 190 -19.53 3.21 -11.48
N GLN A 191 -19.47 3.47 -12.79
CA GLN A 191 -20.11 4.67 -13.35
C GLN A 191 -20.83 4.38 -14.67
N PRO A 192 -22.07 3.86 -14.58
CA PRO A 192 -22.88 3.58 -15.77
C PRO A 192 -23.25 4.85 -16.54
N HIS A 193 -23.11 6.03 -15.92
CA HIS A 193 -23.45 7.33 -16.52
C HIS A 193 -22.29 8.01 -17.25
N LYS A 194 -21.10 7.40 -17.29
CA LYS A 194 -19.91 7.96 -17.93
C LYS A 194 -19.56 7.15 -19.18
N PRO A 195 -19.82 7.67 -20.40
CA PRO A 195 -19.61 6.91 -21.64
C PRO A 195 -18.13 6.62 -21.93
N ASP A 196 -17.21 7.38 -21.32
CA ASP A 196 -15.76 7.22 -21.44
C ASP A 196 -15.17 6.20 -20.43
N ALA A 197 -15.99 5.65 -19.53
CA ALA A 197 -15.54 4.71 -18.50
C ALA A 197 -14.86 3.45 -19.06
N PRO A 198 -15.39 2.78 -20.11
CA PRO A 198 -14.73 1.62 -20.69
C PRO A 198 -13.36 1.95 -21.29
N LEU A 199 -13.25 3.11 -21.96
CA LEU A 199 -11.99 3.57 -22.56
C LEU A 199 -10.94 3.84 -21.48
N ARG A 200 -11.30 4.56 -20.42
CA ARG A 200 -10.39 4.85 -19.30
C ARG A 200 -9.99 3.59 -18.54
N ALA A 201 -10.90 2.63 -18.40
CA ALA A 201 -10.60 1.35 -17.76
C ALA A 201 -9.64 0.48 -18.60
N ALA A 202 -9.78 0.48 -19.94
CA ALA A 202 -8.83 -0.18 -20.84
C ALA A 202 -7.44 0.45 -20.78
N GLN A 203 -7.36 1.79 -20.79
CA GLN A 203 -6.09 2.52 -20.64
C GLN A 203 -5.42 2.24 -19.28
N PHE A 204 -6.22 2.18 -18.21
CA PHE A 204 -5.74 1.80 -16.89
C PHE A 204 -5.13 0.39 -16.91
N ARG A 205 -5.84 -0.59 -17.48
CA ARG A 205 -5.37 -1.97 -17.61
C ARG A 205 -4.04 -2.05 -18.34
N GLU A 206 -3.92 -1.40 -19.49
CA GLU A 206 -2.70 -1.40 -20.29
C GLU A 206 -1.51 -0.81 -19.52
N LYS A 207 -1.70 0.37 -18.90
CA LYS A 207 -0.68 1.02 -18.06
C LYS A 207 -0.28 0.15 -16.86
N TYR A 208 -1.25 -0.51 -16.22
CA TYR A 208 -1.03 -1.42 -15.09
C TYR A 208 -0.17 -2.63 -15.49
N LEU A 209 -0.54 -3.32 -16.57
CA LEU A 209 0.16 -4.50 -17.05
C LEU A 209 1.58 -4.17 -17.55
N CYS A 210 1.72 -3.10 -18.34
CA CYS A 210 3.03 -2.62 -18.77
C CYS A 210 3.94 -2.37 -17.55
N ARG A 211 3.36 -1.88 -16.46
CA ARG A 211 4.11 -1.66 -15.23
C ARG A 211 4.50 -2.94 -14.51
N LEU A 212 3.58 -3.89 -14.33
CA LEU A 212 3.93 -5.19 -13.74
C LEU A 212 5.06 -5.88 -14.54
N GLN A 213 5.03 -5.77 -15.87
CA GLN A 213 6.10 -6.28 -16.74
C GLN A 213 7.44 -5.59 -16.47
N ASN A 214 7.47 -4.26 -16.39
CA ASN A 214 8.70 -3.52 -16.08
C ASN A 214 9.27 -3.88 -14.70
N LEU A 215 8.40 -4.14 -13.74
CA LEU A 215 8.73 -4.60 -12.39
C LEU A 215 9.32 -6.02 -12.40
N GLN A 216 8.83 -6.89 -13.26
CA GLN A 216 9.36 -8.23 -13.49
C GLN A 216 10.75 -8.20 -14.14
N ASP A 217 10.93 -7.38 -15.17
CA ASP A 217 12.16 -7.30 -15.97
C ASP A 217 13.28 -6.55 -15.24
N HIS A 218 12.93 -5.63 -14.33
CA HIS A 218 13.87 -4.76 -13.64
C HIS A 218 13.64 -4.69 -12.12
N PRO A 219 13.85 -5.79 -11.39
CA PRO A 219 13.55 -5.85 -9.95
C PRO A 219 14.38 -4.89 -9.09
N PHE A 220 15.58 -4.52 -9.58
CA PHE A 220 16.49 -3.61 -8.89
C PHE A 220 16.18 -2.12 -9.10
N LEU A 221 15.36 -1.74 -10.08
CA LEU A 221 14.92 -0.33 -10.22
C LEU A 221 14.05 0.12 -9.04
N ALA A 222 13.37 -0.83 -8.40
CA ALA A 222 12.62 -0.59 -7.18
C ALA A 222 13.52 -0.50 -5.94
N ARG A 223 14.80 -0.93 -5.98
CA ARG A 223 15.73 -0.89 -4.84
C ARG A 223 16.09 0.55 -4.40
N TYR A 224 15.80 1.53 -5.25
CA TYR A 224 15.95 2.96 -4.95
C TYR A 224 14.76 3.57 -4.20
N SER A 225 13.66 2.81 -4.11
CA SER A 225 12.56 3.00 -3.17
C SER A 225 12.74 1.94 -2.09
N ARG A 226 12.50 2.24 -0.81
CA ARG A 226 12.73 1.24 0.23
C ARG A 226 11.72 0.11 0.08
N LEU A 227 12.20 -1.06 -0.34
CA LEU A 227 11.45 -2.33 -0.41
C LEU A 227 10.35 -2.29 -1.48
N TRP A 228 10.05 -3.44 -2.07
CA TRP A 228 8.75 -3.58 -2.72
C TRP A 228 7.77 -3.85 -1.59
N SER A 229 6.81 -2.94 -1.39
CA SER A 229 5.69 -3.29 -0.53
C SER A 229 4.56 -3.91 -1.35
N LEU A 230 3.83 -4.86 -0.80
CA LEU A 230 2.57 -5.32 -1.40
C LEU A 230 1.58 -4.15 -1.57
N SER A 231 1.68 -3.18 -0.67
CA SER A 231 0.95 -1.91 -0.75
C SER A 231 1.33 -1.04 -1.95
N GLU A 232 2.50 -1.20 -2.56
CA GLU A 232 2.95 -0.43 -3.73
C GLU A 232 2.49 -1.01 -5.08
N ILE A 233 2.17 -2.31 -5.14
CA ILE A 233 1.90 -3.02 -6.42
C ILE A 233 0.42 -3.01 -6.81
N ILE A 234 -0.49 -2.81 -5.86
CA ILE A 234 -1.95 -2.84 -6.07
C ILE A 234 -2.43 -1.70 -7.04
N ILE A 235 -1.55 -0.81 -7.49
CA ILE A 235 -1.94 0.59 -7.68
C ILE A 235 -1.48 1.21 -9.01
N VAL A 236 -2.37 1.26 -10.02
CA VAL A 236 -2.29 2.22 -11.14
C VAL A 236 -3.65 2.91 -11.32
N GLY A 237 -3.64 4.09 -11.91
CA GLY A 237 -4.79 4.90 -12.25
C GLY A 237 -4.34 5.80 -13.42
N PRO A 238 -5.21 6.11 -14.38
CA PRO A 238 -4.80 6.78 -15.61
C PRO A 238 -4.76 8.29 -15.38
N ASP A 239 -3.56 8.87 -15.34
CA ASP A 239 -3.36 10.28 -15.69
C ASP A 239 -2.48 10.40 -16.94
N VAL A 240 -2.65 11.53 -17.62
CA VAL A 240 -2.23 11.90 -18.98
C VAL A 240 -3.18 11.43 -20.09
N VAL A 241 -4.25 12.21 -20.29
CA VAL A 241 -4.90 12.40 -21.60
C VAL A 241 -4.47 13.77 -22.12
N THR A 242 -3.71 13.80 -23.21
CA THR A 242 -3.78 14.88 -24.21
C THR A 242 -4.47 14.33 -25.45
N PRO A 243 -5.37 15.09 -26.10
CA PRO A 243 -6.11 14.62 -27.26
C PRO A 243 -5.22 14.69 -28.51
N SER A 244 -4.63 13.57 -28.92
CA SER A 244 -4.27 13.37 -30.32
C SER A 244 -4.22 11.88 -30.64
N THR A 245 -5.33 11.41 -31.20
CA THR A 245 -5.48 10.16 -31.93
C THR A 245 -4.44 10.05 -33.05
N LYS A 246 -3.59 9.02 -33.03
CA LYS A 246 -3.17 8.27 -34.24
C LYS A 246 -2.87 6.81 -33.87
N SER A 247 -3.45 5.91 -34.66
CA SER A 247 -3.33 4.46 -34.58
C SER A 247 -1.88 4.00 -34.64
N CYS A 248 -1.45 3.13 -33.72
CA CYS A 248 -0.20 2.40 -33.87
C CYS A 248 -0.39 1.26 -34.87
N HIS A 249 0.14 1.42 -36.08
CA HIS A 249 0.54 0.30 -36.93
C HIS A 249 1.87 -0.24 -36.42
N VAL A 250 1.96 -1.56 -36.24
CA VAL A 250 3.18 -2.28 -35.85
C VAL A 250 4.03 -2.51 -37.10
N PRO A 251 5.25 -1.95 -37.24
CA PRO A 251 6.20 -2.47 -38.18
C PRO A 251 6.92 -3.66 -37.55
N ARG A 252 6.86 -4.82 -38.21
CA ARG A 252 7.81 -5.91 -37.94
C ARG A 252 9.18 -5.47 -38.45
N ASN A 253 10.15 -5.31 -37.56
CA ASN A 253 11.56 -5.49 -37.90
C ASN A 253 12.35 -5.97 -36.68
N SER A 254 13.23 -6.92 -36.98
CA SER A 254 14.18 -7.62 -36.11
C SER A 254 15.26 -6.70 -35.55
N THR A 255 15.76 -7.08 -34.37
CA THR A 255 16.92 -6.55 -33.61
C THR A 255 16.62 -5.49 -32.53
N GLY A 256 16.97 -5.83 -31.29
CA GLY A 256 17.51 -4.91 -30.28
C GLY A 256 16.52 -4.06 -29.45
N GLN A 257 16.26 -4.54 -28.22
CA GLN A 257 16.06 -3.79 -26.97
C GLN A 257 15.21 -2.49 -26.98
N ALA A 258 14.08 -2.53 -26.29
CA ALA A 258 13.37 -1.34 -25.82
C ALA A 258 12.79 -1.60 -24.42
N TYR A 259 13.30 -0.90 -23.41
CA TYR A 259 12.92 -1.08 -22.00
C TYR A 259 12.39 0.23 -21.42
N GLY A 260 11.09 0.24 -21.09
CA GLY A 260 10.34 1.30 -20.40
C GLY A 260 10.40 1.15 -18.89
N ALA A 261 10.45 2.20 -18.07
CA ALA A 261 10.31 2.06 -16.61
C ALA A 261 9.52 3.22 -15.97
N VAL A 262 8.54 2.88 -15.13
CA VAL A 262 7.54 3.80 -14.51
C VAL A 262 7.24 3.39 -13.05
N VAL A 263 7.95 3.84 -12.01
CA VAL A 263 7.74 3.33 -10.63
C VAL A 263 6.40 3.77 -9.97
N LEU A 264 5.86 2.95 -9.05
CA LEU A 264 4.52 3.05 -8.42
C LEU A 264 4.56 3.16 -6.90
N SER A 265 3.39 3.45 -6.36
CA SER A 265 3.12 3.95 -5.03
C SER A 265 1.61 4.06 -4.82
N ALA A 266 1.16 3.99 -3.57
CA ALA A 266 -0.22 3.75 -3.22
C ALA A 266 -1.34 4.80 -3.46
N PRO A 267 -1.17 6.02 -4.02
CA PRO A 267 -2.32 6.90 -4.20
C PRO A 267 -3.17 6.64 -5.48
N ARG A 268 -2.69 5.83 -6.44
CA ARG A 268 -3.29 5.77 -7.81
C ARG A 268 -4.62 5.02 -7.95
N VAL A 269 -5.06 4.18 -7.01
CA VAL A 269 -6.42 3.58 -7.12
C VAL A 269 -7.50 4.59 -6.72
N LEU A 270 -7.13 5.63 -5.99
CA LEU A 270 -8.11 6.45 -5.27
C LEU A 270 -8.08 7.93 -5.66
N LYS A 271 -6.98 8.46 -6.21
CA LYS A 271 -7.03 9.75 -6.92
C LYS A 271 -7.56 9.67 -8.34
N ALA A 272 -7.59 8.46 -8.93
CA ALA A 272 -8.48 8.20 -10.05
C ALA A 272 -9.90 8.67 -9.69
N ARG A 273 -10.40 8.46 -8.45
CA ARG A 273 -11.71 8.94 -7.97
C ARG A 273 -11.90 10.46 -7.91
N ARG A 274 -10.84 11.28 -7.88
CA ARG A 274 -11.00 12.75 -7.87
C ARG A 274 -11.30 13.32 -9.26
N TRP A 275 -10.79 12.66 -10.32
CA TRP A 275 -11.22 12.84 -11.70
C TRP A 275 -12.48 12.00 -12.05
N TRP A 276 -12.66 10.90 -11.31
CA TRP A 276 -13.84 10.04 -11.36
C TRP A 276 -15.01 10.58 -10.52
N SER A 277 -15.62 11.66 -10.99
CA SER A 277 -16.87 12.23 -10.46
C SER A 277 -18.02 11.20 -10.49
N GLY A 278 -18.06 10.34 -9.46
CA GLY A 278 -19.01 9.26 -9.29
C GLY A 278 -18.82 8.55 -7.95
N GLU A 279 -19.12 9.23 -6.85
CA GLU A 279 -19.15 8.73 -5.45
C GLU A 279 -19.92 7.41 -5.21
N LYS A 280 -20.60 6.83 -6.20
CA LYS A 280 -21.83 6.08 -5.91
C LYS A 280 -21.73 4.56 -5.85
N THR A 281 -20.83 3.86 -6.54
CA THR A 281 -21.06 2.41 -6.73
C THR A 281 -20.22 1.48 -5.84
N GLY A 282 -18.95 1.81 -5.55
CA GLY A 282 -18.22 1.12 -4.47
C GLY A 282 -18.88 1.37 -3.10
N SER A 283 -19.46 2.57 -2.92
CA SER A 283 -20.29 2.91 -1.77
C SER A 283 -21.63 2.15 -1.79
N LEU A 284 -22.25 1.91 -2.95
CA LEU A 284 -23.52 1.18 -3.02
C LEU A 284 -23.35 -0.30 -2.61
N GLN A 285 -22.30 -0.97 -3.09
CA GLN A 285 -22.04 -2.36 -2.73
C GLN A 285 -21.79 -2.51 -1.22
N LYS A 286 -20.88 -1.68 -0.67
CA LYS A 286 -20.64 -1.59 0.78
C LYS A 286 -21.92 -1.34 1.56
N ARG A 287 -22.77 -0.42 1.10
CA ARG A 287 -24.07 -0.15 1.74
C ARG A 287 -24.97 -1.38 1.75
N LEU A 288 -25.08 -2.11 0.63
CA LEU A 288 -25.90 -3.32 0.57
C LEU A 288 -25.40 -4.41 1.53
N GLU A 289 -24.08 -4.63 1.56
CA GLU A 289 -23.43 -5.56 2.50
C GLU A 289 -23.64 -5.13 3.95
N ASN A 290 -23.49 -3.84 4.24
CA ASN A 290 -23.72 -3.28 5.57
C ASN A 290 -25.19 -3.45 6.02
N GLU A 291 -26.17 -3.16 5.16
CA GLU A 291 -27.59 -3.37 5.49
C GLU A 291 -27.95 -4.85 5.67
N ALA A 292 -27.34 -5.75 4.89
CA ALA A 292 -27.51 -7.19 5.07
C ALA A 292 -26.96 -7.64 6.43
N ALA A 293 -25.73 -7.26 6.75
CA ALA A 293 -25.08 -7.62 8.01
C ALA A 293 -25.78 -6.99 9.23
N LEU A 294 -26.24 -5.75 9.15
CA LEU A 294 -27.01 -5.09 10.22
C LEU A 294 -28.30 -5.85 10.58
N ARG A 295 -28.98 -6.45 9.59
CA ARG A 295 -30.19 -7.26 9.83
C ARG A 295 -29.89 -8.56 10.57
N LEU A 296 -28.71 -9.14 10.37
CA LEU A 296 -28.29 -10.39 11.00
C LEU A 296 -27.69 -10.19 12.39
N LEU A 297 -27.19 -8.99 12.69
CA LEU A 297 -26.47 -8.69 13.93
C LEU A 297 -27.28 -9.00 15.22
N PRO A 298 -28.57 -8.65 15.37
CA PRO A 298 -29.32 -8.94 16.60
C PRO A 298 -29.40 -10.44 16.91
N SER A 299 -29.65 -11.26 15.89
CA SER A 299 -29.69 -12.73 16.00
C SER A 299 -28.31 -13.25 16.40
N ARG A 300 -27.24 -12.77 15.76
CA ARG A 300 -25.86 -13.16 16.08
C ARG A 300 -25.47 -12.84 17.52
N LEU A 301 -25.80 -11.65 18.02
CA LEU A 301 -25.52 -11.26 19.40
C LEU A 301 -26.30 -12.15 20.39
N SER A 302 -27.56 -12.47 20.09
CA SER A 302 -28.39 -13.33 20.93
C SER A 302 -27.83 -14.76 21.01
N GLN A 303 -27.36 -15.30 19.89
CA GLN A 303 -26.68 -16.59 19.85
C GLN A 303 -25.40 -16.59 20.68
N LEU A 304 -24.57 -15.54 20.56
CA LEU A 304 -23.34 -15.41 21.34
C LEU A 304 -23.63 -15.30 22.84
N ASP A 305 -24.66 -14.56 23.24
CA ASP A 305 -25.04 -14.40 24.64
C ASP A 305 -25.56 -15.70 25.27
N ALA A 306 -26.09 -16.62 24.46
CA ALA A 306 -26.57 -17.93 24.91
C ALA A 306 -25.46 -19.00 25.06
N MET A 307 -24.25 -18.72 24.56
CA MET A 307 -23.12 -19.66 24.63
C MET A 307 -22.42 -19.58 26.00
N GLU A 308 -21.84 -20.71 26.40
CA GLU A 308 -20.91 -20.76 27.53
C GLU A 308 -19.68 -19.91 27.27
N TRP A 309 -19.04 -19.38 28.32
CA TRP A 309 -18.02 -18.34 28.18
C TRP A 309 -16.87 -18.73 27.24
N ARG A 310 -16.33 -19.95 27.38
CA ARG A 310 -15.20 -20.43 26.57
C ARG A 310 -15.60 -20.64 25.11
N GLU A 311 -16.75 -21.27 24.88
CA GLU A 311 -17.33 -21.46 23.53
C GLU A 311 -17.58 -20.10 22.86
N ARG A 312 -18.08 -19.13 23.62
CA ARG A 312 -18.30 -17.76 23.14
C ARG A 312 -16.99 -17.10 22.67
N GLN A 313 -15.89 -17.27 23.39
CA GLN A 313 -14.59 -16.71 22.95
C GLN A 313 -14.12 -17.32 21.63
N GLU A 314 -14.24 -18.64 21.49
CA GLU A 314 -13.89 -19.34 20.25
C GLU A 314 -14.79 -18.89 19.09
N ALA A 315 -16.11 -18.76 19.34
CA ALA A 315 -17.08 -18.30 18.35
C ALA A 315 -16.85 -16.84 17.92
N LEU A 316 -16.35 -15.98 18.81
CA LEU A 316 -16.00 -14.60 18.50
C LEU A 316 -14.76 -14.52 17.61
N VAL A 317 -13.68 -15.25 17.94
CA VAL A 317 -12.45 -15.25 17.12
C VAL A 317 -12.70 -15.91 15.76
N THR A 318 -13.43 -17.02 15.75
CA THR A 318 -13.88 -17.64 14.49
C THR A 318 -14.73 -16.66 13.67
N GLY A 319 -15.48 -15.79 14.34
CA GLY A 319 -16.27 -14.76 13.68
C GLY A 319 -15.46 -13.65 13.01
N LEU A 320 -14.33 -13.25 13.61
CA LEU A 320 -13.38 -12.35 12.97
C LEU A 320 -12.84 -12.96 11.67
N LEU A 321 -12.43 -14.23 11.72
CA LEU A 321 -11.92 -14.94 10.55
C LEU A 321 -12.99 -15.14 9.47
N ALA A 322 -14.18 -15.59 9.86
CA ALA A 322 -15.29 -15.84 8.95
C ALA A 322 -15.76 -14.55 8.26
N GLY A 323 -15.84 -13.46 9.02
CA GLY A 323 -16.19 -12.13 8.50
C GLY A 323 -15.21 -11.65 7.42
N ASN A 324 -13.92 -11.84 7.65
CA ASN A 324 -12.88 -11.43 6.69
C ASN A 324 -12.79 -12.33 5.45
N VAL A 325 -13.14 -13.62 5.57
CA VAL A 325 -13.19 -14.54 4.42
C VAL A 325 -14.40 -14.29 3.51
N PHE A 326 -15.46 -13.68 4.05
CA PHE A 326 -16.72 -13.44 3.34
C PHE A 326 -16.66 -12.16 2.46
N ASP A 327 -15.71 -12.11 1.53
CA ASP A 327 -15.56 -11.06 0.50
C ASP A 327 -15.99 -11.55 -0.91
N TRP A 328 -17.14 -12.22 -1.01
CA TRP A 328 -17.71 -12.61 -2.30
C TRP A 328 -18.54 -11.46 -2.85
N GLY A 329 -17.91 -10.56 -3.61
CA GLY A 329 -18.53 -9.31 -4.06
C GLY A 329 -19.93 -9.45 -4.67
N ALA A 330 -20.76 -8.40 -4.49
CA ALA A 330 -22.01 -8.04 -5.18
C ALA A 330 -22.97 -9.13 -5.69
N LYS A 331 -22.50 -9.95 -6.63
CA LYS A 331 -23.31 -10.92 -7.37
C LYS A 331 -23.72 -12.10 -6.49
N GLU A 332 -22.85 -12.52 -5.56
CA GLU A 332 -23.18 -13.60 -4.63
C GLU A 332 -24.05 -13.08 -3.49
N VAL A 333 -23.73 -11.91 -2.92
CA VAL A 333 -24.56 -11.22 -1.91
C VAL A 333 -26.01 -11.00 -2.39
N ALA A 334 -26.20 -10.63 -3.67
CA ALA A 334 -27.54 -10.47 -4.25
C ALA A 334 -28.29 -11.80 -4.48
N ARG A 335 -27.57 -12.91 -4.70
CA ARG A 335 -28.16 -14.27 -4.74
C ARG A 335 -28.55 -14.73 -3.34
N LEU A 336 -27.67 -14.48 -2.36
CA LEU A 336 -27.80 -14.89 -0.97
C LEU A 336 -28.89 -14.13 -0.20
N LEU A 337 -29.12 -12.85 -0.53
CA LEU A 337 -30.22 -12.05 0.02
C LEU A 337 -31.61 -12.58 -0.37
N ASN A 338 -31.72 -13.37 -1.44
CA ASN A 338 -32.99 -13.94 -1.91
C ASN A 338 -33.30 -15.33 -1.32
N SER A 339 -32.32 -16.01 -0.71
CA SER A 339 -32.50 -17.36 -0.13
C SER A 339 -32.91 -17.35 1.34
N GLY A 340 -33.05 -16.17 1.97
CA GLY A 340 -33.72 -15.97 3.25
C GLY A 340 -33.04 -16.52 4.51
N ASP A 341 -32.09 -17.45 4.40
CA ASP A 341 -31.68 -18.27 5.54
C ASP A 341 -30.17 -18.42 5.77
N PHE A 342 -29.28 -17.66 5.09
CA PHE A 342 -27.85 -17.95 5.18
C PHE A 342 -26.91 -16.74 5.00
N GLY A 343 -25.75 -16.75 5.69
CA GLY A 343 -24.70 -15.73 5.52
C GLY A 343 -23.46 -15.84 6.42
N PHE A 344 -23.55 -16.37 7.65
CA PHE A 344 -22.39 -16.47 8.57
C PHE A 344 -22.01 -17.92 8.93
N SER A 345 -22.99 -18.82 9.02
CA SER A 345 -22.72 -20.26 9.25
C SER A 345 -22.00 -20.92 8.07
N GLU A 346 -22.26 -20.49 6.82
CA GLU A 346 -21.50 -20.94 5.64
C GLU A 346 -20.05 -20.50 5.68
N ALA A 347 -19.83 -19.22 6.00
CA ALA A 347 -18.51 -18.63 6.11
C ALA A 347 -17.67 -19.45 7.11
N ARG A 348 -18.29 -19.84 8.23
CA ARG A 348 -17.71 -20.75 9.22
C ARG A 348 -17.40 -22.14 8.66
N SER A 349 -18.27 -22.71 7.82
CA SER A 349 -18.05 -24.02 7.20
C SER A 349 -16.90 -24.05 6.18
N HIS A 350 -16.54 -22.89 5.63
CA HIS A 350 -15.40 -22.72 4.73
C HIS A 350 -14.07 -22.45 5.45
N LEU A 351 -14.10 -22.16 6.76
CA LEU A 351 -12.88 -22.05 7.53
C LEU A 351 -12.25 -23.43 7.71
N GLN A 352 -10.94 -23.50 7.54
CA GLN A 352 -10.19 -24.70 7.87
C GLN A 352 -10.32 -25.01 9.36
N GLU A 353 -10.46 -26.29 9.68
CA GLU A 353 -10.45 -26.76 11.06
C GLU A 353 -9.10 -26.49 11.71
N ARG A 354 -9.13 -26.32 13.04
CA ARG A 354 -7.92 -26.12 13.84
C ARG A 354 -7.07 -27.41 13.85
N PRO A 355 -5.73 -27.32 13.99
CA PRO A 355 -4.96 -26.10 14.21
C PRO A 355 -4.74 -25.29 12.92
N TRP A 356 -4.86 -23.98 13.02
CA TRP A 356 -4.49 -23.07 11.95
C TRP A 356 -2.96 -22.95 11.80
N LEU A 357 -2.50 -22.40 10.67
CA LEU A 357 -1.07 -22.21 10.38
C LEU A 357 -0.32 -21.53 11.54
N GLN A 358 -0.92 -20.50 12.12
CA GLN A 358 -0.52 -19.92 13.40
C GLN A 358 -1.74 -19.85 14.31
N ASP A 359 -1.83 -20.79 15.25
CA ASP A 359 -2.96 -20.92 16.16
C ASP A 359 -2.53 -20.61 17.59
N ASN A 360 -2.85 -19.39 18.06
CA ASN A 360 -2.63 -18.95 19.43
C ASN A 360 -3.95 -18.74 20.19
N LEU A 361 -5.05 -19.32 19.71
CA LEU A 361 -6.38 -19.08 20.28
C LEU A 361 -6.49 -19.56 21.73
N ASP A 362 -5.99 -20.76 22.04
CA ASP A 362 -6.06 -21.27 23.42
C ASP A 362 -5.24 -20.40 24.39
N THR A 363 -4.03 -19.97 23.99
CA THR A 363 -3.20 -19.06 24.78
C THR A 363 -3.89 -17.70 25.00
N TRP A 364 -4.58 -17.20 23.97
CA TRP A 364 -5.36 -15.98 24.07
C TRP A 364 -6.53 -16.13 25.06
N ILE A 365 -7.30 -17.22 24.96
CA ILE A 365 -8.42 -17.51 25.87
C ILE A 365 -7.92 -17.66 27.30
N GLU A 366 -6.83 -18.39 27.53
CA GLU A 366 -6.23 -18.54 28.86
C GLU A 366 -5.79 -17.18 29.43
N ARG A 367 -5.21 -16.31 28.59
CA ARG A 367 -4.83 -14.95 28.99
C ARG A 367 -6.04 -14.09 29.35
N LEU A 368 -7.17 -14.27 28.67
CA LEU A 368 -8.43 -13.62 29.00
C LEU A 368 -9.06 -14.19 30.27
N GLU A 369 -8.97 -15.49 30.52
CA GLU A 369 -9.59 -16.12 31.68
C GLU A 369 -8.83 -15.79 32.97
N LYS A 370 -7.51 -15.96 32.96
CA LYS A 370 -6.68 -15.92 34.18
C LYS A 370 -5.95 -14.59 34.39
N GLY A 371 -5.75 -13.84 33.31
CA GLY A 371 -4.95 -12.61 33.37
C GLY A 371 -5.79 -11.36 33.64
N PRO A 372 -5.13 -10.23 33.97
CA PRO A 372 -5.82 -8.97 34.22
C PRO A 372 -6.54 -8.45 32.98
N VAL A 373 -7.65 -7.74 33.19
CA VAL A 373 -8.40 -7.03 32.15
C VAL A 373 -7.48 -6.06 31.41
N HIS A 374 -7.57 -6.05 30.08
CA HIS A 374 -6.85 -5.07 29.26
C HIS A 374 -7.41 -3.68 29.51
N GLN A 375 -6.55 -2.69 29.75
CA GLN A 375 -7.00 -1.31 29.97
C GLN A 375 -7.56 -0.71 28.68
N CYS A 376 -6.91 -0.99 27.54
CA CYS A 376 -7.27 -0.49 26.22
C CYS A 376 -6.94 -1.53 25.15
N ALA A 377 -7.77 -1.64 24.13
CA ALA A 377 -7.56 -2.44 22.93
C ALA A 377 -7.75 -1.54 21.69
N ALA A 378 -6.74 -1.49 20.83
CA ALA A 378 -6.85 -0.87 19.51
C ALA A 378 -7.02 -1.97 18.46
N ILE A 379 -8.10 -1.88 17.67
CA ILE A 379 -8.46 -2.84 16.63
C ILE A 379 -8.40 -2.11 15.30
N PHE A 380 -7.45 -2.47 14.45
CA PHE A 380 -7.38 -1.99 13.08
C PHE A 380 -8.35 -2.80 12.24
N VAL A 381 -9.38 -2.14 11.74
CA VAL A 381 -10.45 -2.79 10.99
C VAL A 381 -10.10 -2.86 9.51
N ASP A 382 -10.57 -3.93 8.86
CA ASP A 382 -10.33 -4.18 7.45
C ASP A 382 -11.61 -3.87 6.66
N ASN A 383 -12.47 -4.86 6.42
CA ASN A 383 -13.54 -4.79 5.45
C ASN A 383 -14.88 -4.23 5.99
N SER A 384 -15.65 -3.60 5.11
CA SER A 384 -17.05 -3.29 5.36
C SER A 384 -17.92 -4.57 5.39
N GLY A 385 -19.19 -4.44 5.76
CA GLY A 385 -20.14 -5.55 5.70
C GLY A 385 -19.99 -6.52 6.86
N MET A 386 -19.91 -7.82 6.53
CA MET A 386 -19.95 -8.92 7.49
C MET A 386 -18.74 -8.94 8.43
N ASP A 387 -17.56 -8.57 7.92
CA ASP A 387 -16.33 -8.46 8.72
C ASP A 387 -16.52 -7.55 9.91
N VAL A 388 -16.73 -6.25 9.65
CA VAL A 388 -16.88 -5.29 10.74
C VAL A 388 -18.13 -5.55 11.58
N LEU A 389 -19.30 -5.78 10.97
CA LEU A 389 -20.56 -5.82 11.70
C LEU A 389 -20.79 -7.15 12.46
N LEU A 390 -20.41 -8.30 11.91
CA LEU A 390 -20.65 -9.62 12.54
C LEU A 390 -19.40 -10.26 13.14
N GLY A 391 -18.21 -9.79 12.78
CA GLY A 391 -16.94 -10.20 13.37
C GLY A 391 -16.45 -9.19 14.41
N VAL A 392 -16.02 -8.01 13.94
CA VAL A 392 -15.32 -7.02 14.77
C VAL A 392 -16.20 -6.44 15.88
N LEU A 393 -17.42 -5.97 15.58
CA LEU A 393 -18.25 -5.32 16.58
C LEU A 393 -18.69 -6.27 17.72
N PRO A 394 -19.10 -7.53 17.45
CA PRO A 394 -19.34 -8.50 18.52
C PRO A 394 -18.10 -8.79 19.37
N PHE A 395 -16.92 -8.86 18.76
CA PHE A 395 -15.65 -9.03 19.48
C PHE A 395 -15.33 -7.81 20.36
N ALA A 396 -15.48 -6.60 19.82
CA ALA A 396 -15.33 -5.35 20.56
C ALA A 396 -16.31 -5.26 21.74
N ARG A 397 -17.58 -5.67 21.53
CA ARG A 397 -18.60 -5.73 22.59
C ARG A 397 -18.20 -6.66 23.74
N GLU A 398 -17.56 -7.79 23.46
CA GLU A 398 -17.06 -8.71 24.50
C GLU A 398 -15.95 -8.05 25.31
N LEU A 399 -14.99 -7.38 24.66
CA LEU A 399 -13.93 -6.65 25.35
C LEU A 399 -14.48 -5.51 26.23
N ILE A 400 -15.45 -4.75 25.71
CA ILE A 400 -16.17 -3.71 26.48
C ILE A 400 -16.86 -4.33 27.70
N SER A 401 -17.52 -5.49 27.53
CA SER A 401 -18.21 -6.17 28.63
C SER A 401 -17.24 -6.64 29.73
N ARG A 402 -15.96 -6.81 29.41
CA ARG A 402 -14.91 -7.10 30.38
C ARG A 402 -14.32 -5.86 31.06
N GLY A 403 -14.74 -4.65 30.66
CA GLY A 403 -14.21 -3.37 31.17
C GLY A 403 -13.03 -2.82 30.38
N THR A 404 -12.75 -3.34 29.17
CA THR A 404 -11.69 -2.83 28.30
C THR A 404 -12.18 -1.65 27.46
N LYS A 405 -11.42 -0.55 27.44
CA LYS A 405 -11.63 0.54 26.47
C LYS A 405 -11.27 0.04 25.06
N VAL A 406 -12.12 0.26 24.07
CA VAL A 406 -11.90 -0.18 22.69
C VAL A 406 -11.78 1.01 21.74
N LEU A 407 -10.73 1.01 20.93
CA LEU A 407 -10.47 1.94 19.86
C LEU A 407 -10.58 1.18 18.53
N LEU A 408 -11.52 1.56 17.67
CA LEU A 408 -11.64 1.00 16.33
C LEU A 408 -10.96 1.93 15.33
N CYS A 409 -9.82 1.51 14.78
CA CYS A 409 -8.99 2.30 13.89
C CYS A 409 -9.29 1.95 12.43
N ALA A 410 -9.78 2.91 11.64
CA ALA A 410 -10.19 2.71 10.25
C ALA A 410 -9.50 3.69 9.30
N ASN A 411 -9.46 3.34 8.01
CA ASN A 411 -8.76 4.12 6.99
C ASN A 411 -9.36 5.52 6.81
N THR A 412 -8.50 6.54 6.64
CA THR A 412 -8.93 7.92 6.31
C THR A 412 -9.63 7.97 4.97
N ARG A 413 -9.05 7.27 3.99
CA ARG A 413 -9.51 7.27 2.60
C ARG A 413 -9.92 5.85 2.22
N PRO A 414 -10.94 5.67 1.36
CA PRO A 414 -11.36 4.34 0.93
C PRO A 414 -10.18 3.58 0.35
N ALA A 415 -10.01 2.31 0.63
CA ALA A 415 -9.13 1.39 -0.10
C ALA A 415 -9.95 0.12 -0.31
N LEU A 416 -9.98 -0.42 -1.54
CA LEU A 416 -10.79 -1.61 -1.88
C LEU A 416 -12.18 -1.66 -1.18
N ASN A 417 -12.46 -2.75 -0.45
CA ASN A 417 -13.67 -2.91 0.35
C ASN A 417 -13.53 -2.42 1.80
N ASP A 418 -12.34 -1.91 2.18
CA ASP A 418 -12.03 -1.49 3.53
C ASP A 418 -12.98 -0.41 4.04
N VAL A 419 -13.39 -0.50 5.29
CA VAL A 419 -14.26 0.51 5.92
C VAL A 419 -13.45 1.78 6.24
N THR A 420 -13.99 2.95 5.86
CA THR A 420 -13.37 4.23 6.23
C THR A 420 -13.78 4.68 7.63
N HIS A 421 -13.00 5.59 8.22
CA HIS A 421 -13.31 6.24 9.50
C HIS A 421 -14.73 6.83 9.53
N GLN A 422 -15.11 7.60 8.51
CA GLN A 422 -16.44 8.21 8.42
C GLN A 422 -17.56 7.17 8.30
N GLU A 423 -17.35 6.13 7.47
CA GLU A 423 -18.32 5.03 7.32
C GLU A 423 -18.48 4.26 8.63
N LEU A 424 -17.37 3.96 9.31
CA LEU A 424 -17.38 3.21 10.57
C LEU A 424 -18.07 3.99 11.69
N GLN A 425 -17.84 5.30 11.80
CA GLN A 425 -18.54 6.15 12.76
C GLN A 425 -20.06 6.03 12.62
N ILE A 426 -20.56 6.10 11.36
CA ILE A 426 -21.99 5.97 11.08
C ILE A 426 -22.49 4.56 11.44
N LEU A 427 -21.76 3.51 11.07
CA LEU A 427 -22.15 2.12 11.37
C LEU A 427 -22.20 1.86 12.87
N VAL A 428 -21.18 2.28 13.61
CA VAL A 428 -21.09 2.12 15.07
C VAL A 428 -22.23 2.86 15.76
N GLN A 429 -22.55 4.09 15.33
CA GLN A 429 -23.68 4.85 15.86
C GLN A 429 -25.01 4.12 15.61
N ARG A 430 -25.23 3.61 14.38
CA ARG A 430 -26.44 2.84 14.04
C ARG A 430 -26.60 1.58 14.88
N VAL A 431 -25.50 0.83 15.11
CA VAL A 431 -25.51 -0.37 15.95
C VAL A 431 -25.81 0.00 17.41
N ALA A 432 -25.20 1.05 17.93
CA ALA A 432 -25.46 1.54 19.27
C ALA A 432 -26.93 1.95 19.48
N ASP A 433 -27.49 2.70 18.54
CA ASP A 433 -28.86 3.21 18.67
C ASP A 433 -29.92 2.13 18.47
N GLY A 434 -29.74 1.27 17.45
CA GLY A 434 -30.78 0.34 17.00
C GLY A 434 -30.63 -1.12 17.47
N VAL A 435 -29.44 -1.55 17.91
CA VAL A 435 -29.15 -2.99 18.10
C VAL A 435 -28.56 -3.32 19.46
N CYS A 436 -27.55 -2.59 19.95
CA CYS A 436 -26.78 -2.97 21.12
C CYS A 436 -26.68 -1.85 22.18
N PRO A 437 -27.53 -1.88 23.23
CA PRO A 437 -27.49 -0.89 24.32
C PRO A 437 -26.13 -0.78 25.01
N LYS A 438 -25.42 -1.89 25.19
CA LYS A 438 -24.08 -1.91 25.79
C LYS A 438 -23.07 -1.08 24.98
N MET A 439 -23.13 -1.15 23.65
CA MET A 439 -22.25 -0.36 22.80
C MET A 439 -22.60 1.13 22.86
N ARG A 440 -23.89 1.47 22.96
CA ARG A 440 -24.33 2.86 23.18
C ARG A 440 -23.80 3.43 24.48
N GLU A 441 -23.91 2.70 25.59
CA GLU A 441 -23.34 3.12 26.87
C GLU A 441 -21.83 3.32 26.77
N ALA A 442 -21.12 2.39 26.12
CA ALA A 442 -19.68 2.50 25.92
C ALA A 442 -19.28 3.69 25.05
N LEU A 443 -20.04 4.03 24.01
CA LEU A 443 -19.81 5.23 23.20
C LEU A 443 -19.99 6.51 24.03
N VAL A 444 -21.10 6.61 24.79
CA VAL A 444 -21.41 7.78 25.62
C VAL A 444 -20.35 7.97 26.71
N GLN A 445 -19.84 6.90 27.30
CA GLN A 445 -18.79 6.93 28.31
C GLN A 445 -17.37 7.14 27.73
N GLY A 446 -17.22 7.12 26.40
CA GLY A 446 -15.91 7.18 25.74
C GLY A 446 -15.08 5.89 25.90
N HIS A 447 -15.69 4.78 26.30
CA HIS A 447 -15.10 3.45 26.36
C HIS A 447 -15.06 2.75 24.99
N LEU A 448 -15.88 3.17 24.04
CA LEU A 448 -15.77 2.82 22.62
C LEU A 448 -15.49 4.09 21.83
N GLN A 449 -14.44 4.10 21.00
CA GLN A 449 -14.11 5.22 20.14
C GLN A 449 -13.73 4.73 18.74
N VAL A 450 -14.13 5.49 17.72
CA VAL A 450 -13.70 5.27 16.34
C VAL A 450 -12.61 6.28 16.03
N LEU A 451 -11.47 5.81 15.55
CA LEU A 451 -10.28 6.62 15.27
C LEU A 451 -9.90 6.53 13.79
N ASP A 452 -9.42 7.64 13.27
CA ASP A 452 -8.83 7.73 11.94
C ASP A 452 -7.37 7.26 12.00
N SER A 453 -7.02 6.24 11.21
CA SER A 453 -5.68 5.66 11.18
C SER A 453 -4.67 6.47 10.38
N GLY A 454 -5.09 7.47 9.60
CA GLY A 454 -4.22 8.16 8.63
C GLY A 454 -3.94 7.35 7.35
N GLN A 455 -4.42 6.10 7.28
CA GLN A 455 -4.11 5.17 6.20
C GLN A 455 -5.03 5.37 4.98
N SER A 456 -4.51 4.98 3.82
CA SER A 456 -5.23 5.00 2.53
C SER A 456 -4.90 3.80 1.64
N SER A 457 -4.49 2.70 2.28
CA SER A 457 -3.96 1.48 1.68
C SER A 457 -4.65 0.27 2.33
N PRO A 458 -4.83 -0.84 1.59
CA PRO A 458 -5.29 -2.11 2.16
C PRO A 458 -4.22 -2.79 3.04
N CYS A 459 -3.05 -2.20 3.18
CA CYS A 459 -2.01 -2.64 4.10
C CYS A 459 -1.76 -1.58 5.17
N LEU A 460 -1.36 -2.03 6.35
CA LEU A 460 -1.10 -1.17 7.51
C LEU A 460 0.39 -0.87 7.65
N ASP A 461 0.74 0.42 7.58
CA ASP A 461 2.07 0.92 7.97
C ASP A 461 1.98 1.72 9.26
N LEU A 462 2.57 1.21 10.34
CA LEU A 462 2.52 1.82 11.67
C LEU A 462 3.53 2.96 11.88
N ARG A 463 4.20 3.41 10.81
CA ARG A 463 5.21 4.47 10.86
C ARG A 463 4.66 5.88 10.84
#